data_AF-A0A933K7B3-F1
#
_entry.id   AF-A0A933K7B3-F1
#
_cell.length_a   1.000
_cell.length_b   1.000
_cell.length_c   1.000
_cell.angle_alpha   90.00
_cell.angle_beta   90.00
_cell.angle_gamma   90.00
#
_symmetry.space_group_name_H-M   'P 1'
#
loop_
_entity.id
_entity.type
_entity.pdbx_description
1 polymer ?
#
loop_
_entity_poly.entity_id
_entity_poly.type
_entity_poly.pdbx_seq_one_letter_code
_entity_poly.pdbx_strand_id
1 'polypeptide(L)'
;MPSEAGQTALQSCHELFATGGVSHAAGANAPLALNEPESLWLVREGWMDIFAVPPPRGEVPSARVRLCRVEAGQIVPGAGPSQVELIAVGSQGCQVFHLRRQQLEARLADGAIVEAVAPPLEEWIRRLTGGVAPGPVPKGQLRLEADRTTQVKGLASASPAAGTLWVVHEQGASRFLGLADPPLGKADGRFPVSDAGWVTATAEGADLNAVSTRTVLADRSIWSGLERFHQAVVACVIVNVTRRDEADRARIQRRLAMEQRLNRVTMSRLAGVAGAEDPEELEARAGLGPALEEDPLLAACRLVGASLGVAIQAPIGGGEKRRRGDPVSAIARASRIRSRRVQLAGDWWSRDNGPLVAFLGEDERPVALIPASRGHYELTDPATGRRERLTGTDAASVSPFGYSFYRPFPERLLNLWRLVRFALTGTWPDWARLVLLGLAGSVVGMVTPIVTGRVFDLIVPGAMRHQLVVVVLGLAVCAVSNALFHLTQGIAMLRLETRMDGSVEAALWDRLLNLSTA
;
A
#
# COMPACT_ATOMS: atom_id res chain seq x y z
N MET A 1 9.46 6.52 22.61
CA MET A 1 9.18 6.96 23.99
C MET A 1 9.33 8.47 24.00
N PRO A 2 8.26 9.27 24.21
CA PRO A 2 8.43 10.71 24.39
C PRO A 2 9.31 10.94 25.63
N SER A 3 10.23 11.90 25.55
CA SER A 3 11.07 12.29 26.70
C SER A 3 10.19 12.77 27.86
N GLU A 4 10.65 12.61 29.11
CA GLU A 4 9.92 13.09 30.30
C GLU A 4 9.52 14.57 30.17
N ALA A 5 10.42 15.41 29.62
CA ALA A 5 10.12 16.81 29.30
C ALA A 5 8.95 17.00 28.31
N GLY A 6 8.81 16.10 27.33
CA GLY A 6 7.71 16.14 26.36
C GLY A 6 6.36 15.71 26.95
N GLN A 7 6.36 14.82 27.95
CA GLN A 7 5.12 14.43 28.66
C GLN A 7 4.62 15.55 29.58
N THR A 8 5.52 16.21 30.30
CA THR A 8 5.20 17.37 31.15
C THR A 8 4.65 18.54 30.32
N ALA A 9 5.26 18.84 29.17
CA ALA A 9 4.80 19.88 28.26
C ALA A 9 3.38 19.60 27.72
N LEU A 10 3.07 18.34 27.39
CA LEU A 10 1.76 17.93 26.90
C LEU A 10 0.68 18.06 27.99
N GLN A 11 1.01 17.72 29.24
CA GLN A 11 0.12 17.91 30.39
C GLN A 11 -0.16 19.39 30.64
N SER A 12 0.86 20.26 30.60
CA SER A 12 0.68 21.70 30.77
C SER A 12 -0.17 22.32 29.65
N CYS A 13 -0.04 21.84 28.41
CA CYS A 13 -0.92 22.26 27.30
C CYS A 13 -2.36 21.80 27.53
N HIS A 14 -2.56 20.56 27.96
CA HIS A 14 -3.90 20.06 28.28
C HIS A 14 -4.55 20.85 29.43
N GLU A 15 -3.83 21.14 30.50
CA GLU A 15 -4.32 21.97 31.63
C GLU A 15 -4.69 23.39 31.17
N LEU A 16 -3.93 23.97 30.25
CA LEU A 16 -4.23 25.27 29.68
C LEU A 16 -5.61 25.30 29.00
N PHE A 17 -5.87 24.30 28.14
CA PHE A 17 -7.15 24.19 27.44
C PHE A 17 -8.28 23.74 28.36
N ALA A 18 -8.01 22.91 29.38
CA ALA A 18 -9.00 22.49 30.35
C ALA A 18 -9.45 23.63 31.29
N THR A 19 -8.54 24.53 31.67
CA THR A 19 -8.84 25.68 32.55
C THR A 19 -9.43 26.88 31.82
N GLY A 20 -9.09 27.07 30.53
CA GLY A 20 -9.50 28.23 29.74
C GLY A 20 -10.55 27.96 28.67
N GLY A 21 -10.76 26.69 28.30
CA GLY A 21 -11.57 26.31 27.14
C GLY A 21 -12.91 25.62 27.48
N VAL A 22 -13.79 25.58 26.49
CA VAL A 22 -15.11 24.91 26.58
C VAL A 22 -15.02 23.54 25.94
N SER A 23 -15.60 22.50 26.55
CA SER A 23 -15.60 21.16 25.97
C SER A 23 -16.73 20.99 24.95
N HIS A 24 -16.41 20.44 23.78
CA HIS A 24 -17.37 20.14 22.72
C HIS A 24 -17.24 18.67 22.30
N ALA A 25 -18.38 18.03 22.02
CA ALA A 25 -18.41 16.75 21.32
C ALA A 25 -18.20 17.00 19.82
N ALA A 26 -17.28 16.27 19.22
CA ALA A 26 -16.90 16.43 17.81
C ALA A 26 -17.05 15.12 17.03
N GLY A 27 -18.11 14.36 17.29
CA GLY A 27 -18.37 13.09 16.62
C GLY A 27 -18.70 13.25 15.13
N ALA A 28 -18.72 12.14 14.39
CA ALA A 28 -18.96 12.13 12.94
C ALA A 28 -20.29 12.78 12.51
N ASN A 29 -21.27 12.88 13.40
CA ASN A 29 -22.57 13.52 13.21
C ASN A 29 -22.56 15.05 13.41
N ALA A 30 -21.47 15.62 13.93
CA ALA A 30 -21.30 17.06 14.16
C ALA A 30 -19.87 17.48 13.72
N PRO A 31 -19.60 17.50 12.40
CA PRO A 31 -18.30 17.93 11.90
C PRO A 31 -18.03 19.39 12.30
N LEU A 32 -16.80 19.68 12.71
CA LEU A 32 -16.38 21.03 13.06
C LEU A 32 -15.86 21.76 11.82
N ALA A 33 -16.44 22.92 11.52
CA ALA A 33 -15.88 23.83 10.53
C ALA A 33 -14.66 24.54 11.13
N LEU A 34 -13.55 24.56 10.40
CA LEU A 34 -12.29 25.15 10.84
C LEU A 34 -12.05 26.53 10.20
N ASN A 35 -13.07 27.23 9.72
CA ASN A 35 -12.92 28.49 8.96
C ASN A 35 -12.94 29.75 9.86
N GLU A 36 -12.70 29.58 11.15
CA GLU A 36 -12.66 30.66 12.13
C GLU A 36 -11.22 30.86 12.63
N PRO A 37 -10.49 31.90 12.19
CA PRO A 37 -9.06 32.06 12.52
C PRO A 37 -8.81 32.35 14.01
N GLU A 38 -9.82 32.79 14.75
CA GLU A 38 -9.74 33.02 16.20
C GLU A 38 -9.96 31.75 17.04
N SER A 39 -10.34 30.64 16.41
CA SER A 39 -10.70 29.40 17.11
C SER A 39 -9.48 28.47 17.19
N LEU A 40 -9.18 27.97 18.38
CA LEU A 40 -8.16 26.94 18.64
C LEU A 40 -8.83 25.74 19.28
N TRP A 41 -8.62 24.56 18.71
CA TRP A 41 -9.17 23.32 19.25
C TRP A 41 -8.06 22.41 19.77
N LEU A 42 -8.27 21.71 20.88
CA LEU A 42 -7.38 20.65 21.36
C LEU A 42 -8.17 19.34 21.42
N VAL A 43 -7.67 18.28 20.80
CA VAL A 43 -8.29 16.95 20.91
C VAL A 43 -7.99 16.39 22.30
N ARG A 44 -9.04 16.21 23.10
CA ARG A 44 -8.94 15.64 24.46
C ARG A 44 -8.93 14.11 24.38
N GLU A 45 -9.94 13.55 23.71
CA GLU A 45 -10.15 12.10 23.60
C GLU A 45 -10.58 11.73 22.18
N GLY A 46 -10.10 10.58 21.71
CA GLY A 46 -10.34 10.10 20.35
C GLY A 46 -9.41 10.70 19.31
N TRP A 47 -9.89 10.76 18.06
CA TRP A 47 -9.15 11.31 16.92
C TRP A 47 -10.10 12.01 15.94
N MET A 48 -9.55 12.89 15.12
CA MET A 48 -10.27 13.63 14.08
C MET A 48 -9.55 13.52 12.74
N ASP A 49 -10.28 13.26 11.66
CA ASP A 49 -9.75 13.38 10.31
C ASP A 49 -10.07 14.77 9.75
N ILE A 50 -9.06 15.45 9.22
CA ILE A 50 -9.17 16.77 8.59
C ILE A 50 -9.39 16.58 7.10
N PHE A 51 -10.41 17.24 6.57
CA PHE A 51 -10.74 17.22 5.16
C PHE A 51 -10.75 18.64 4.59
N ALA A 52 -10.29 18.75 3.36
CA ALA A 52 -10.55 19.88 2.50
C ALA A 52 -11.76 19.60 1.60
N VAL A 53 -12.68 20.55 1.50
CA VAL A 53 -13.86 20.48 0.65
C VAL A 53 -13.73 21.58 -0.41
N PRO A 54 -13.28 21.23 -1.63
CA PRO A 54 -13.21 22.19 -2.73
C PRO A 54 -14.60 22.74 -3.08
N PRO A 55 -14.70 23.95 -3.67
CA PRO A 55 -15.99 24.48 -4.09
C PRO A 55 -16.61 23.57 -5.17
N PRO A 56 -17.94 23.40 -5.21
CA PRO A 56 -18.61 22.59 -6.22
C PRO A 56 -18.35 23.14 -7.63
N ARG A 57 -18.21 22.23 -8.60
CA ARG A 57 -18.08 22.60 -10.02
C ARG A 57 -19.44 22.49 -10.70
N GLY A 58 -20.18 23.59 -10.74
CA GLY A 58 -21.55 23.61 -11.24
C GLY A 58 -22.47 22.78 -10.34
N GLU A 59 -23.19 21.82 -10.93
CA GLU A 59 -24.14 20.94 -10.20
C GLU A 59 -23.50 19.70 -9.57
N VAL A 60 -22.21 19.43 -9.84
CA VAL A 60 -21.52 18.24 -9.32
C VAL A 60 -20.98 18.53 -7.91
N PRO A 61 -21.38 17.76 -6.88
CA PRO A 61 -20.83 17.89 -5.53
C PRO A 61 -19.33 17.60 -5.52
N SER A 62 -18.56 18.45 -4.82
CA SER A 62 -17.13 18.24 -4.66
C SER A 62 -16.83 17.12 -3.67
N ALA A 63 -15.99 16.17 -4.09
CA ALA A 63 -15.51 15.11 -3.21
C ALA A 63 -14.57 15.69 -2.14
N ARG A 64 -14.75 15.25 -0.88
CA ARG A 64 -13.89 15.63 0.23
C ARG A 64 -12.51 15.00 0.05
N VAL A 65 -11.46 15.80 0.23
CA VAL A 65 -10.07 15.34 0.19
C VAL A 65 -9.55 15.24 1.61
N ARG A 66 -9.21 14.02 2.06
CA ARG A 66 -8.60 13.82 3.37
C ARG A 66 -7.17 14.39 3.35
N LEU A 67 -6.87 15.27 4.30
CA LEU A 67 -5.54 15.84 4.48
C LEU A 67 -4.72 15.03 5.48
N CYS A 68 -5.20 14.92 6.71
CA CYS A 68 -4.47 14.25 7.78
C CYS A 68 -5.41 13.78 8.89
N ARG A 69 -4.84 13.03 9.84
CA ARG A 69 -5.48 12.66 11.10
C ARG A 69 -4.84 13.42 12.25
N VAL A 70 -5.65 13.88 13.18
CA VAL A 70 -5.27 14.53 14.44
C VAL A 70 -5.70 13.64 15.60
N GLU A 71 -4.84 13.46 16.60
CA GLU A 71 -5.04 12.57 17.75
C GLU A 71 -5.07 13.36 19.07
N ALA A 72 -5.44 12.69 20.16
CA ALA A 72 -5.45 13.28 21.50
C ALA A 72 -4.12 13.97 21.86
N GLY A 73 -4.21 15.15 22.46
CA GLY A 73 -3.09 16.02 22.80
C GLY A 73 -2.61 16.94 21.68
N GLN A 74 -3.20 16.87 20.48
CA GLN A 74 -2.85 17.74 19.36
C GLN A 74 -3.82 18.90 19.21
N ILE A 75 -3.29 20.04 18.77
CA ILE A 75 -4.07 21.25 18.52
C ILE A 75 -4.47 21.36 17.05
N VAL A 76 -5.62 21.97 16.81
CA VAL A 76 -6.17 22.28 15.50
C VAL A 76 -6.52 23.77 15.48
N PRO A 77 -5.60 24.62 15.00
CA PRO A 77 -5.90 26.02 14.76
C PRO A 77 -6.90 26.19 13.62
N GLY A 78 -7.88 27.07 13.81
CA GLY A 78 -8.78 27.50 12.76
C GLY A 78 -8.02 28.28 11.68
N ALA A 79 -8.45 28.10 10.45
CA ALA A 79 -7.98 28.80 9.28
C ALA A 79 -8.90 29.98 8.95
N GLY A 80 -8.37 30.98 8.25
CA GLY A 80 -9.17 32.06 7.70
C GLY A 80 -10.15 31.59 6.61
N PRO A 81 -11.14 32.42 6.26
CA PRO A 81 -12.08 32.10 5.19
C PRO A 81 -11.36 31.89 3.86
N SER A 82 -11.74 30.84 3.14
CA SER A 82 -11.12 30.45 1.88
C SER A 82 -12.15 29.84 0.93
N GLN A 83 -11.79 29.70 -0.36
CA GLN A 83 -12.65 29.01 -1.34
C GLN A 83 -12.81 27.51 -1.05
N VAL A 84 -11.86 26.92 -0.33
CA VAL A 84 -11.87 25.51 0.11
C VAL A 84 -12.19 25.48 1.59
N GLU A 85 -13.25 24.76 1.94
CA GLU A 85 -13.66 24.61 3.34
C GLU A 85 -12.77 23.58 4.04
N LEU A 86 -12.24 23.91 5.23
CA LEU A 86 -11.59 22.93 6.08
C LEU A 86 -12.57 22.44 7.13
N ILE A 87 -12.80 21.13 7.16
CA ILE A 87 -13.68 20.49 8.14
C ILE A 87 -12.96 19.39 8.88
N ALA A 88 -13.30 19.21 10.14
CA ALA A 88 -12.75 18.16 10.99
C ALA A 88 -13.87 17.20 11.42
N VAL A 89 -13.67 15.91 11.16
CA VAL A 89 -14.65 14.86 11.45
C VAL A 89 -14.06 13.92 12.49
N GLY A 90 -14.61 13.94 13.70
CA GLY A 90 -14.12 13.09 14.78
C GLY A 90 -14.68 11.68 14.78
N SER A 91 -13.95 10.80 15.46
CA SER A 91 -14.39 9.44 15.79
C SER A 91 -15.62 9.47 16.71
N GLN A 92 -16.28 8.32 16.86
CA GLN A 92 -17.35 8.17 17.85
C GLN A 92 -16.82 8.52 19.25
N GLY A 93 -17.55 9.38 19.97
CA GLY A 93 -17.15 9.85 21.30
C GLY A 93 -15.99 10.84 21.34
N CYS A 94 -15.55 11.38 20.19
CA CYS A 94 -14.46 12.36 20.17
C CYS A 94 -14.84 13.63 20.95
N GLN A 95 -13.94 14.06 21.84
CA GLN A 95 -14.08 15.28 22.63
C GLN A 95 -12.93 16.23 22.33
N VAL A 96 -13.27 17.52 22.22
CA VAL A 96 -12.31 18.60 22.02
C VAL A 96 -12.53 19.70 23.04
N PHE A 97 -11.47 20.45 23.33
CA PHE A 97 -11.58 21.76 23.99
C PHE A 97 -11.50 22.86 22.94
N HIS A 98 -12.36 23.87 23.06
CA HIS A 98 -12.32 25.11 22.28
C HIS A 98 -11.76 26.24 23.13
N LEU A 99 -10.76 26.93 22.60
CA LEU A 99 -10.15 28.11 23.20
C LEU A 99 -10.07 29.21 22.13
N ARG A 100 -10.32 30.47 22.50
CA ARG A 100 -10.04 31.59 21.59
C ARG A 100 -8.56 31.91 21.56
N ARG A 101 -8.04 32.22 20.38
CA ARG A 101 -6.64 32.63 20.12
C ARG A 101 -6.15 33.70 21.11
N GLN A 102 -6.96 34.74 21.33
CA GLN A 102 -6.65 35.83 22.27
C GLN A 102 -6.38 35.35 23.71
N GLN A 103 -7.06 34.28 24.16
CA GLN A 103 -6.86 33.73 25.51
C GLN A 103 -5.50 33.04 25.63
N LEU A 104 -5.03 32.39 24.55
CA LEU A 104 -3.69 31.83 24.49
C LEU A 104 -2.64 32.94 24.40
N GLU A 105 -2.83 33.93 23.52
CA GLU A 105 -1.91 35.06 23.34
C GLU A 105 -1.60 35.82 24.63
N ALA A 106 -2.63 36.04 25.46
CA ALA A 106 -2.48 36.69 26.75
C ALA A 106 -1.52 35.95 27.70
N ARG A 107 -1.32 34.65 27.48
CA ARG A 107 -0.50 33.77 28.32
C ARG A 107 0.84 33.39 27.68
N LEU A 108 1.10 33.75 26.43
CA LEU A 108 2.39 33.51 25.75
C LEU A 108 3.58 34.28 26.35
N ALA A 109 3.35 35.15 27.34
CA ALA A 109 4.43 35.76 28.13
C ALA A 109 5.11 34.76 29.08
N ASP A 110 4.45 33.64 29.41
CA ASP A 110 5.02 32.56 30.20
C ASP A 110 5.77 31.57 29.30
N GLY A 111 7.08 31.45 29.52
CA GLY A 111 7.94 30.53 28.76
C GLY A 111 7.52 29.06 28.89
N ALA A 112 6.91 28.66 30.01
CA ALA A 112 6.40 27.29 30.17
C ALA A 112 5.25 26.98 29.20
N ILE A 113 4.41 27.99 28.90
CA ILE A 113 3.31 27.87 27.94
C ILE A 113 3.85 27.81 26.51
N VAL A 114 4.91 28.58 26.20
CA VAL A 114 5.59 28.50 24.90
C VAL A 114 6.13 27.08 24.66
N GLU A 115 6.78 26.48 25.66
CA GLU A 115 7.28 25.09 25.55
C GLU A 115 6.16 24.05 25.45
N ALA A 116 5.02 24.28 26.10
CA ALA A 116 3.87 23.40 26.05
C ALA A 116 3.15 23.42 24.69
N VAL A 117 3.06 24.60 24.06
CA VAL A 117 2.28 24.81 22.83
C VAL A 117 3.08 24.59 21.55
N ALA A 118 4.41 24.81 21.59
CA ALA A 118 5.24 24.65 20.39
C ALA A 118 5.13 23.25 19.74
N PRO A 119 5.29 22.12 20.48
CA PRO A 119 5.28 20.81 19.83
C PRO A 119 3.94 20.43 19.18
N PRO A 120 2.77 20.62 19.83
CA PRO A 120 1.48 20.38 19.18
C PRO A 120 1.26 21.22 17.92
N LEU A 121 1.75 22.47 17.91
CA LEU A 121 1.63 23.35 16.75
C LEU A 121 2.54 22.93 15.58
N GLU A 122 3.78 22.54 15.88
CA GLU A 122 4.70 21.99 14.88
C GLU A 122 4.14 20.71 14.26
N GLU A 123 3.52 19.86 15.07
CA GLU A 123 2.87 18.64 14.61
C GLU A 123 1.67 18.92 13.70
N TRP A 124 0.88 19.96 13.99
CA TRP A 124 -0.19 20.42 13.10
C TRP A 124 0.35 20.85 11.73
N ILE A 125 1.39 21.69 11.72
CA ILE A 125 2.05 22.18 10.49
C ILE A 125 2.60 20.99 9.69
N ARG A 126 3.31 20.08 10.35
CA ARG A 126 3.91 18.90 9.73
C ARG A 126 2.86 17.97 9.10
N ARG A 127 1.75 17.72 9.80
CA ARG A 127 0.66 16.86 9.30
C ARG A 127 -0.08 17.45 8.12
N LEU A 128 -0.42 18.74 8.18
CA LEU A 128 -1.03 19.41 7.03
C LEU A 128 -0.09 19.43 5.83
N THR A 129 1.19 19.74 6.05
CA THR A 129 2.21 19.73 4.99
C THR A 129 2.30 18.35 4.33
N GLY A 130 2.40 17.28 5.11
CA GLY A 130 2.42 15.91 4.58
C GLY A 130 1.13 15.50 3.86
N GLY A 131 -0.02 16.06 4.25
CA GLY A 131 -1.31 15.82 3.60
C GLY A 131 -1.45 16.46 2.22
N VAL A 132 -0.70 17.53 1.93
CA VAL A 132 -0.74 18.24 0.64
C VAL A 132 0.55 18.09 -0.18
N ALA A 133 1.59 17.47 0.37
CA ALA A 133 2.82 17.18 -0.35
C ALA A 133 2.55 16.31 -1.59
N PRO A 134 3.00 16.70 -2.79
CA PRO A 134 2.77 15.94 -4.02
C PRO A 134 3.53 14.60 -4.07
N GLY A 135 4.45 14.38 -3.14
CA GLY A 135 5.32 13.22 -3.07
C GLY A 135 6.35 13.38 -1.94
N PRO A 136 7.35 12.47 -1.86
CA PRO A 136 8.40 12.57 -0.88
C PRO A 136 9.26 13.82 -1.10
N VAL A 137 9.86 14.31 -0.02
CA VAL A 137 10.82 15.42 -0.01
C VAL A 137 11.93 15.16 -1.05
N PRO A 138 12.12 16.05 -2.06
CA PRO A 138 13.18 15.91 -3.07
C PRO A 138 14.57 15.64 -2.48
N LYS A 139 15.39 14.85 -3.17
CA LYS A 139 16.79 14.62 -2.77
C LYS A 139 17.66 15.85 -3.08
N GLY A 140 18.69 16.07 -2.26
CA GLY A 140 19.70 17.12 -2.51
C GLY A 140 19.24 18.54 -2.13
N GLN A 141 18.35 18.66 -1.14
CA GLN A 141 17.90 19.97 -0.66
C GLN A 141 18.94 20.66 0.19
N LEU A 142 18.94 21.99 0.12
CA LEU A 142 19.68 22.82 1.06
C LEU A 142 19.03 22.71 2.44
N ARG A 143 19.86 22.57 3.48
CA ARG A 143 19.39 22.43 4.85
C ARG A 143 19.16 23.82 5.43
N LEU A 144 17.94 24.07 5.90
CA LEU A 144 17.61 25.22 6.72
C LEU A 144 18.08 24.97 8.16
N GLU A 145 18.78 25.93 8.73
CA GLU A 145 19.26 25.92 10.11
C GLU A 145 18.70 27.15 10.83
N ALA A 146 18.33 26.98 12.10
CA ALA A 146 17.86 28.09 12.91
C ALA A 146 18.93 29.17 13.06
N ASP A 147 18.50 30.43 13.03
CA ASP A 147 19.27 31.66 13.19
C ASP A 147 20.40 31.82 12.17
N ARG A 148 20.24 31.23 10.99
CA ARG A 148 21.17 31.34 9.85
C ARG A 148 20.45 31.64 8.55
N THR A 149 21.01 32.57 7.78
CA THR A 149 20.57 32.85 6.41
C THR A 149 21.10 31.78 5.46
N THR A 150 20.19 31.12 4.74
CA THR A 150 20.48 30.12 3.72
C THR A 150 20.20 30.71 2.35
N GLN A 151 21.25 30.79 1.51
CA GLN A 151 21.11 31.27 0.14
C GLN A 151 20.69 30.13 -0.79
N VAL A 152 19.49 30.23 -1.36
CA VAL A 152 18.92 29.26 -2.29
C VAL A 152 19.02 29.83 -3.71
N LYS A 153 19.89 29.25 -4.54
CA LYS A 153 20.15 29.75 -5.89
C LYS A 153 19.24 29.09 -6.93
N GLY A 154 18.67 29.89 -7.84
CA GLY A 154 17.81 29.42 -8.93
C GLY A 154 16.65 28.57 -8.41
N LEU A 155 16.30 27.50 -9.14
CA LEU A 155 15.17 26.61 -8.79
C LEU A 155 15.52 25.53 -7.73
N ALA A 156 16.53 25.77 -6.89
CA ALA A 156 16.88 24.85 -5.81
C ALA A 156 15.80 24.81 -4.72
N SER A 157 15.76 23.70 -3.98
CA SER A 157 14.81 23.51 -2.86
C SER A 157 15.53 23.45 -1.52
N ALA A 158 14.87 23.94 -0.48
CA ALA A 158 15.36 23.96 0.88
C ALA A 158 14.32 23.42 1.88
N SER A 159 14.78 22.69 2.89
CA SER A 159 13.96 22.15 3.99
C SER A 159 14.74 22.13 5.30
N PRO A 160 14.04 22.16 6.45
CA PRO A 160 14.67 21.86 7.73
C PRO A 160 15.02 20.36 7.79
N ALA A 161 16.10 20.02 8.50
CA ALA A 161 16.44 18.60 8.68
C ALA A 161 15.57 17.87 9.71
N ALA A 162 14.98 18.60 10.65
CA ALA A 162 14.06 18.05 11.65
C ALA A 162 13.17 19.18 12.19
N GLY A 163 11.92 18.85 12.50
CA GLY A 163 10.98 19.78 13.13
C GLY A 163 10.49 20.88 12.18
N THR A 164 10.08 22.01 12.74
CA THR A 164 9.56 23.16 11.99
C THR A 164 10.42 24.40 12.21
N LEU A 165 10.77 25.07 11.12
CA LEU A 165 11.43 26.37 11.13
C LEU A 165 10.56 27.40 10.42
N TRP A 166 10.61 28.64 10.89
CA TRP A 166 9.87 29.76 10.32
C TRP A 166 10.81 30.59 9.48
N VAL A 167 10.63 30.54 8.16
CA VAL A 167 11.48 31.24 7.19
C VAL A 167 10.96 32.64 6.92
N VAL A 168 11.89 33.58 6.76
CA VAL A 168 11.66 34.95 6.28
C VAL A 168 12.54 35.17 5.07
N HIS A 169 11.96 35.69 3.99
CA HIS A 169 12.71 36.05 2.80
C HIS A 169 13.36 37.42 2.99
N GLU A 170 14.68 37.45 3.07
CA GLU A 170 15.44 38.70 3.07
C GLU A 170 15.52 39.30 1.67
N GLN A 171 15.69 38.42 0.67
CA GLN A 171 15.67 38.70 -0.77
C GLN A 171 15.00 37.54 -1.55
N GLY A 172 14.46 37.85 -2.72
CA GLY A 172 13.87 36.87 -3.62
C GLY A 172 12.53 36.30 -3.13
N ALA A 173 12.13 35.17 -3.72
CA ALA A 173 10.85 34.53 -3.43
C ALA A 173 10.94 32.99 -3.57
N SER A 174 10.03 32.26 -2.94
CA SER A 174 9.97 30.81 -3.02
C SER A 174 8.55 30.26 -3.02
N ARG A 175 8.36 29.06 -3.55
CA ARG A 175 7.08 28.36 -3.61
C ARG A 175 7.06 27.23 -2.60
N PHE A 176 6.06 27.22 -1.73
CA PHE A 176 5.81 26.10 -0.83
C PHE A 176 5.49 24.83 -1.64
N LEU A 177 6.21 23.75 -1.35
CA LEU A 177 6.18 22.46 -2.06
C LEU A 177 6.46 22.55 -3.57
N GLY A 178 6.98 23.70 -4.05
CA GLY A 178 7.07 24.01 -5.47
C GLY A 178 5.72 24.26 -6.15
N LEU A 179 4.62 24.37 -5.39
CA LEU A 179 3.25 24.43 -5.91
C LEU A 179 2.54 25.76 -5.63
N ALA A 180 2.77 26.36 -4.46
CA ALA A 180 2.01 27.53 -4.03
C ALA A 180 2.24 28.73 -4.97
N ASP A 181 1.15 29.36 -5.39
CA ASP A 181 1.11 30.56 -6.23
C ASP A 181 0.06 31.54 -5.66
N PRO A 182 0.37 32.84 -5.46
CA PRO A 182 1.65 33.53 -5.71
C PRO A 182 2.83 32.99 -4.86
N PRO A 183 4.09 33.20 -5.29
CA PRO A 183 5.25 32.80 -4.50
C PRO A 183 5.33 33.63 -3.21
N LEU A 184 5.91 33.04 -2.17
CA LEU A 184 6.17 33.67 -0.88
C LEU A 184 7.40 34.57 -1.01
N GLY A 185 7.29 35.82 -0.56
CA GLY A 185 8.38 36.77 -0.52
C GLY A 185 8.42 37.54 0.79
N LYS A 186 9.24 38.59 0.83
CA LYS A 186 9.51 39.36 2.07
C LYS A 186 8.25 39.96 2.72
N ALA A 187 7.26 40.34 1.91
CA ALA A 187 6.00 40.92 2.39
C ALA A 187 5.10 39.91 3.12
N ASP A 188 5.30 38.61 2.90
CA ASP A 188 4.52 37.54 3.54
C ASP A 188 4.97 37.24 4.98
N GLY A 189 6.10 37.80 5.42
CA GLY A 189 6.60 37.66 6.78
C GLY A 189 7.18 36.27 7.08
N ARG A 190 6.94 35.78 8.31
CA ARG A 190 7.43 34.48 8.78
C ARG A 190 6.52 33.36 8.26
N PHE A 191 7.06 32.38 7.54
CA PHE A 191 6.31 31.25 7.00
C PHE A 191 6.83 29.92 7.57
N PRO A 192 5.98 29.03 8.09
CA PRO A 192 6.44 27.76 8.65
C PRO A 192 6.77 26.73 7.58
N VAL A 193 7.94 26.10 7.70
CA VAL A 193 8.38 24.96 6.88
C VAL A 193 8.74 23.83 7.83
N SER A 194 8.03 22.70 7.72
CA SER A 194 8.33 21.47 8.47
C SER A 194 9.22 20.51 7.68
N ASP A 195 9.81 19.53 8.36
CA ASP A 195 10.57 18.41 7.76
C ASP A 195 9.77 17.52 6.79
N ALA A 196 8.43 17.59 6.81
CA ALA A 196 7.56 16.93 5.84
C ALA A 196 7.43 17.70 4.50
N GLY A 197 8.04 18.88 4.37
CA GLY A 197 7.90 19.74 3.20
C GLY A 197 9.18 20.49 2.84
N TRP A 198 9.09 21.31 1.81
CA TRP A 198 10.20 22.12 1.30
C TRP A 198 9.67 23.40 0.68
N VAL A 199 10.57 24.36 0.49
CA VAL A 199 10.35 25.54 -0.34
C VAL A 199 11.27 25.48 -1.55
N THR A 200 10.78 25.86 -2.72
CA THR A 200 11.57 25.93 -3.97
C THR A 200 11.71 27.39 -4.37
N ALA A 201 12.94 27.91 -4.47
CA ALA A 201 13.14 29.30 -4.86
C ALA A 201 12.68 29.57 -6.31
N THR A 202 12.34 30.82 -6.61
CA THR A 202 12.05 31.28 -7.98
C THR A 202 13.35 31.37 -8.79
N ALA A 203 13.24 31.68 -10.08
CA ALA A 203 14.42 31.79 -10.96
C ALA A 203 15.48 32.79 -10.46
N GLU A 204 15.06 33.80 -9.70
CA GLU A 204 15.91 34.84 -9.11
C GLU A 204 16.67 34.36 -7.85
N GLY A 205 16.32 33.18 -7.32
CA GLY A 205 16.81 32.69 -6.03
C GLY A 205 16.07 33.29 -4.84
N ALA A 206 16.46 32.89 -3.63
CA ALA A 206 15.94 33.43 -2.38
C ALA A 206 16.97 33.32 -1.25
N ASP A 207 17.06 34.35 -0.42
CA ASP A 207 17.84 34.36 0.81
C ASP A 207 16.86 34.17 1.99
N LEU A 208 16.96 33.02 2.64
CA LEU A 208 16.00 32.58 3.65
C LEU A 208 16.65 32.59 5.03
N ASN A 209 16.16 33.44 5.92
CA ASN A 209 16.53 33.40 7.34
C ASN A 209 15.49 32.59 8.10
N ALA A 210 15.91 31.63 8.92
CA ALA A 210 15.02 30.68 9.58
C ALA A 210 15.10 30.83 11.10
N VAL A 211 13.96 30.88 11.79
CA VAL A 211 13.88 30.95 13.26
C VAL A 211 13.04 29.82 13.83
N SER A 212 13.25 29.48 15.10
CA SER A 212 12.50 28.39 15.77
C SER A 212 11.05 28.79 16.08
N THR A 213 10.14 27.81 16.16
CA THR A 213 8.73 28.05 16.57
C THR A 213 8.62 28.73 17.94
N ARG A 214 9.52 28.42 18.87
CA ARG A 214 9.56 29.02 20.21
C ARG A 214 9.79 30.52 20.15
N THR A 215 10.74 30.95 19.32
CA THR A 215 11.03 32.38 19.09
C THR A 215 9.81 33.09 18.52
N VAL A 216 9.13 32.48 17.54
CA VAL A 216 7.95 33.09 16.91
C VAL A 216 6.74 33.17 17.85
N LEU A 217 6.55 32.16 18.70
CA LEU A 217 5.53 32.15 19.74
C LEU A 217 5.77 33.26 20.77
N ALA A 218 7.00 33.41 21.26
CA ALA A 218 7.37 34.44 22.23
C ALA A 218 7.16 35.86 21.66
N ASP A 219 7.50 36.07 20.38
CA ASP A 219 7.32 37.35 19.67
C ASP A 219 5.85 37.63 19.27
N ARG A 220 4.91 36.69 19.53
CA ARG A 220 3.49 36.77 19.15
C ARG A 220 3.22 37.01 17.65
N SER A 221 4.20 36.69 16.80
CA SER A 221 4.12 36.89 15.34
C SER A 221 3.69 35.64 14.58
N ILE A 222 3.24 34.61 15.29
CA ILE A 222 2.98 33.30 14.72
C ILE A 222 1.72 33.24 13.84
N TRP A 223 0.72 34.06 14.16
CA TRP A 223 -0.61 33.89 13.59
C TRP A 223 -0.73 34.33 12.15
N SER A 224 -0.06 35.43 11.76
CA SER A 224 -0.02 35.87 10.36
C SER A 224 0.65 34.82 9.48
N GLY A 225 1.74 34.22 9.96
CA GLY A 225 2.42 33.15 9.26
C GLY A 225 1.62 31.85 9.20
N LEU A 226 0.87 31.53 10.25
CA LEU A 226 -0.03 30.36 10.26
C LEU A 226 -1.21 30.55 9.30
N GLU A 227 -1.81 31.74 9.26
CA GLU A 227 -2.86 32.08 8.30
C GLU A 227 -2.32 31.97 6.86
N ARG A 228 -1.11 32.48 6.61
CA ARG A 228 -0.46 32.36 5.31
C ARG A 228 -0.16 30.90 4.96
N PHE A 229 0.22 30.08 5.93
CA PHE A 229 0.40 28.65 5.77
C PHE A 229 -0.90 27.95 5.39
N HIS A 230 -2.02 28.22 6.08
CA HIS A 230 -3.32 27.65 5.71
C HIS A 230 -3.75 28.03 4.29
N GLN A 231 -3.52 29.29 3.88
CA GLN A 231 -3.77 29.74 2.51
C GLN A 231 -2.91 28.96 1.48
N ALA A 232 -1.63 28.75 1.78
CA ALA A 232 -0.73 27.97 0.93
C ALA A 232 -1.16 26.50 0.84
N VAL A 233 -1.58 25.89 1.95
CA VAL A 233 -2.14 24.53 2.01
C VAL A 233 -3.38 24.43 1.12
N VAL A 234 -4.32 25.38 1.23
CA VAL A 234 -5.51 25.45 0.37
C VAL A 234 -5.13 25.54 -1.11
N ALA A 235 -4.18 26.40 -1.47
CA ALA A 235 -3.70 26.51 -2.84
C ALA A 235 -3.12 25.18 -3.34
N CYS A 236 -2.33 24.48 -2.52
CA CYS A 236 -1.81 23.15 -2.85
C CYS A 236 -2.92 22.11 -3.04
N VAL A 237 -3.99 22.14 -2.22
CA VAL A 237 -5.15 21.25 -2.41
C VAL A 237 -5.79 21.47 -3.78
N ILE A 238 -6.03 22.73 -4.18
CA ILE A 238 -6.63 23.06 -5.49
C ILE A 238 -5.77 22.51 -6.64
N VAL A 239 -4.46 22.71 -6.56
CA VAL A 239 -3.52 22.19 -7.57
C VAL A 239 -3.54 20.66 -7.62
N ASN A 240 -3.50 20.00 -6.46
CA ASN A 240 -3.50 18.54 -6.38
C ASN A 240 -4.81 17.91 -6.90
N VAL A 241 -5.96 18.50 -6.56
CA VAL A 241 -7.28 18.07 -7.08
C VAL A 241 -7.31 18.23 -8.60
N THR A 242 -6.85 19.37 -9.13
CA THR A 242 -6.85 19.62 -10.57
C THR A 242 -5.95 18.62 -11.31
N ARG A 243 -4.75 18.36 -10.80
CA ARG A 243 -3.83 17.35 -11.37
C ARG A 243 -4.41 15.94 -11.34
N ARG A 244 -5.13 15.59 -10.27
CA ARG A 244 -5.78 14.27 -10.14
C ARG A 244 -6.90 14.11 -11.17
N ASP A 245 -7.74 15.14 -11.33
CA ASP A 245 -8.80 15.15 -12.34
C ASP A 245 -8.24 15.04 -13.77
N GLU A 246 -7.17 15.77 -14.07
CA GLU A 246 -6.48 15.70 -15.37
C GLU A 246 -5.91 14.30 -15.63
N ALA A 247 -5.28 13.69 -14.62
CA ALA A 247 -4.75 12.33 -14.72
C ALA A 247 -5.87 11.29 -14.94
N ASP A 248 -7.00 11.44 -14.23
CA ASP A 248 -8.17 10.57 -14.40
C ASP A 248 -8.81 10.74 -15.78
N ARG A 249 -8.95 11.98 -16.27
CA ARG A 249 -9.42 12.27 -17.63
C ARG A 249 -8.48 11.69 -18.69
N ALA A 250 -7.17 11.86 -18.53
CA ALA A 250 -6.17 11.29 -19.42
C ALA A 250 -6.24 9.75 -19.43
N ARG A 251 -6.48 9.12 -18.27
CA ARG A 251 -6.66 7.67 -18.15
C ARG A 251 -7.91 7.19 -18.90
N ILE A 252 -9.04 7.91 -18.76
CA ILE A 252 -10.29 7.60 -19.47
C ILE A 252 -10.11 7.78 -20.99
N GLN A 253 -9.49 8.89 -21.42
CA GLN A 253 -9.21 9.15 -22.84
C GLN A 253 -8.30 8.09 -23.45
N ARG A 254 -7.25 7.64 -22.75
CA ARG A 254 -6.39 6.54 -23.22
C ARG A 254 -7.17 5.25 -23.41
N ARG A 255 -8.11 4.94 -22.52
CA ARG A 255 -8.99 3.76 -22.65
C ARG A 255 -9.90 3.87 -23.87
N LEU A 256 -10.56 5.02 -24.06
CA LEU A 256 -11.43 5.26 -25.22
C LEU A 256 -10.66 5.23 -26.54
N ALA A 257 -9.47 5.84 -26.59
CA ALA A 257 -8.61 5.81 -27.79
C ALA A 257 -8.17 4.38 -28.13
N MET A 258 -7.87 3.55 -27.14
CA MET A 258 -7.57 2.13 -27.34
C MET A 258 -8.79 1.38 -27.90
N GLU A 259 -9.98 1.60 -27.32
CA GLU A 259 -11.24 0.99 -27.80
C GLU A 259 -11.57 1.42 -29.25
N GLN A 260 -11.40 2.70 -29.59
CA GLN A 260 -11.61 3.20 -30.95
C GLN A 260 -10.60 2.62 -31.94
N ARG A 261 -9.32 2.48 -31.57
CA ARG A 261 -8.32 1.83 -32.42
C ARG A 261 -8.67 0.37 -32.68
N LEU A 262 -9.08 -0.37 -31.66
CA LEU A 262 -9.56 -1.76 -31.81
C LEU A 262 -10.80 -1.85 -32.72
N ASN A 263 -11.76 -0.94 -32.53
CA ASN A 263 -12.97 -0.90 -33.35
C ASN A 263 -12.67 -0.57 -34.81
N ARG A 264 -11.80 0.41 -35.10
CA ARG A 264 -11.42 0.78 -36.47
C ARG A 264 -10.69 -0.36 -37.19
N VAL A 265 -9.75 -1.01 -36.51
CA VAL A 265 -9.03 -2.19 -37.05
C VAL A 265 -10.00 -3.34 -37.31
N THR A 266 -11.04 -3.49 -36.52
CA THR A 266 -12.02 -4.54 -36.78
C THR A 266 -13.00 -4.17 -37.90
N MET A 267 -13.44 -2.92 -37.99
CA MET A 267 -14.32 -2.47 -39.08
C MET A 267 -13.62 -2.54 -40.44
N SER A 268 -12.31 -2.23 -40.51
CA SER A 268 -11.54 -2.41 -41.75
C SER A 268 -11.41 -3.88 -42.17
N ARG A 269 -11.40 -4.81 -41.20
CA ARG A 269 -11.43 -6.26 -41.49
C ARG A 269 -12.80 -6.71 -41.98
N LEU A 270 -13.89 -6.23 -41.38
CA LEU A 270 -15.25 -6.53 -41.82
C LEU A 270 -15.57 -5.93 -43.20
N ALA A 271 -15.07 -4.73 -43.50
CA ALA A 271 -15.19 -4.14 -44.83
C ALA A 271 -14.43 -4.95 -45.91
N GLY A 272 -13.33 -5.61 -45.54
CA GLY A 272 -12.63 -6.55 -46.41
C GLY A 272 -13.40 -7.85 -46.67
N VAL A 273 -14.32 -8.23 -45.78
CA VAL A 273 -15.18 -9.42 -45.94
C VAL A 273 -16.44 -9.09 -46.76
N ALA A 274 -16.93 -7.85 -46.71
CA ALA A 274 -18.10 -7.41 -47.47
C ALA A 274 -17.82 -7.08 -48.95
N GLY A 275 -16.55 -7.03 -49.36
CA GLY A 275 -16.12 -6.76 -50.75
C GLY A 275 -15.69 -7.99 -51.55
N ALA A 276 -15.88 -9.21 -51.03
CA ALA A 276 -15.58 -10.45 -51.74
C ALA A 276 -16.87 -10.98 -52.40
N GLU A 277 -16.98 -10.83 -53.72
CA GLU A 277 -18.18 -11.20 -54.49
C GLU A 277 -18.25 -12.68 -54.89
N ASP A 278 -17.32 -13.56 -54.50
CA ASP A 278 -17.38 -14.98 -54.89
C ASP A 278 -17.25 -15.99 -53.72
N PRO A 279 -18.25 -16.87 -53.51
CA PRO A 279 -18.25 -17.90 -52.46
C PRO A 279 -17.15 -18.96 -52.58
N GLU A 280 -16.63 -19.22 -53.79
CA GLU A 280 -15.64 -20.29 -54.03
C GLU A 280 -14.21 -19.92 -53.57
N GLU A 281 -13.83 -18.64 -53.57
CA GLU A 281 -12.54 -18.20 -53.00
C GLU A 281 -12.54 -18.21 -51.46
N LEU A 282 -13.74 -18.18 -50.86
CA LEU A 282 -13.91 -18.20 -49.40
C LEU A 282 -13.69 -19.61 -48.83
N GLU A 283 -14.12 -20.66 -49.53
CA GLU A 283 -13.89 -22.06 -49.13
C GLU A 283 -12.43 -22.48 -49.26
N ALA A 284 -11.71 -21.98 -50.27
CA ALA A 284 -10.27 -22.23 -50.43
C ALA A 284 -9.41 -21.56 -49.34
N ARG A 285 -9.89 -20.48 -48.73
CA ARG A 285 -9.23 -19.78 -47.61
C ARG A 285 -9.74 -20.21 -46.23
N ALA A 286 -10.88 -20.88 -46.14
CA ALA A 286 -11.52 -21.28 -44.87
C ALA A 286 -11.01 -22.61 -44.28
N GLY A 287 -10.00 -23.25 -44.88
CA GLY A 287 -9.14 -24.22 -44.20
C GLY A 287 -9.84 -25.32 -43.39
N LEU A 288 -10.94 -25.88 -43.91
CA LEU A 288 -11.61 -27.05 -43.34
C LEU A 288 -11.04 -28.32 -43.97
N GLY A 289 -9.85 -28.71 -43.49
CA GLY A 289 -9.20 -30.00 -43.74
C GLY A 289 -8.96 -30.78 -42.44
N PRO A 290 -8.75 -32.11 -42.50
CA PRO A 290 -8.99 -33.05 -41.40
C PRO A 290 -7.85 -33.08 -40.37
N ALA A 291 -8.20 -33.38 -39.12
CA ALA A 291 -7.42 -33.29 -37.87
C ALA A 291 -7.38 -31.89 -37.26
N LEU A 292 -8.15 -31.70 -36.18
CA LEU A 292 -8.05 -30.57 -35.27
C LEU A 292 -6.63 -30.50 -34.70
N GLU A 293 -5.74 -29.74 -35.33
CA GLU A 293 -4.63 -29.11 -34.62
C GLU A 293 -5.26 -28.21 -33.56
N GLU A 294 -5.28 -28.68 -32.30
CA GLU A 294 -5.71 -27.84 -31.19
C GLU A 294 -4.84 -26.59 -31.18
N ASP A 295 -5.47 -25.41 -31.12
CA ASP A 295 -4.79 -24.12 -30.94
C ASP A 295 -3.72 -24.29 -29.85
N PRO A 296 -2.41 -24.13 -30.16
CA PRO A 296 -1.32 -24.40 -29.22
C PRO A 296 -1.49 -23.68 -27.88
N LEU A 297 -2.15 -22.51 -27.90
CA LEU A 297 -2.45 -21.76 -26.69
C LEU A 297 -3.51 -22.44 -25.81
N LEU A 298 -4.55 -23.01 -26.43
CA LEU A 298 -5.57 -23.79 -25.72
C LEU A 298 -4.97 -25.05 -25.12
N ALA A 299 -4.06 -25.72 -25.83
CA ALA A 299 -3.35 -26.89 -25.34
C ALA A 299 -2.42 -26.53 -24.15
N ALA A 300 -1.65 -25.44 -24.23
CA ALA A 300 -0.88 -24.93 -23.09
C ALA A 300 -1.77 -24.60 -21.88
N CYS A 301 -2.90 -23.94 -22.09
CA CYS A 301 -3.85 -23.62 -21.02
C CYS A 301 -4.42 -24.89 -20.36
N ARG A 302 -4.74 -25.93 -21.15
CA ARG A 302 -5.22 -27.23 -20.64
C ARG A 302 -4.18 -27.96 -19.82
N LEU A 303 -2.90 -27.93 -20.21
CA LEU A 303 -1.81 -28.53 -19.44
C LEU A 303 -1.67 -27.86 -18.06
N VAL A 304 -1.71 -26.53 -18.03
CA VAL A 304 -1.69 -25.76 -16.77
C VAL A 304 -2.96 -26.04 -15.95
N GLY A 305 -4.14 -26.04 -16.57
CA GLY A 305 -5.41 -26.37 -15.92
C GLY A 305 -5.43 -27.78 -15.32
N ALA A 306 -4.91 -28.78 -16.02
CA ALA A 306 -4.81 -30.15 -15.54
C ALA A 306 -3.93 -30.26 -14.29
N SER A 307 -2.80 -29.53 -14.24
CA SER A 307 -1.93 -29.47 -13.05
C SER A 307 -2.63 -28.82 -11.83
N LEU A 308 -3.57 -27.91 -12.08
CA LEU A 308 -4.40 -27.25 -11.06
C LEU A 308 -5.69 -28.03 -10.73
N GLY A 309 -5.98 -29.12 -11.45
CA GLY A 309 -7.24 -29.86 -11.33
C GLY A 309 -8.47 -29.06 -11.78
N VAL A 310 -8.32 -28.20 -12.78
CA VAL A 310 -9.35 -27.34 -13.37
C VAL A 310 -9.60 -27.77 -14.83
N ALA A 311 -10.87 -27.93 -15.21
CA ALA A 311 -11.25 -28.24 -16.59
C ALA A 311 -11.29 -26.96 -17.43
N ILE A 312 -10.41 -26.88 -18.44
CA ILE A 312 -10.33 -25.73 -19.37
C ILE A 312 -11.22 -25.99 -20.59
N GLN A 313 -12.15 -25.07 -20.83
CA GLN A 313 -13.10 -25.10 -21.94
C GLN A 313 -12.68 -24.16 -23.06
N ALA A 314 -12.90 -24.58 -24.31
CA ALA A 314 -12.70 -23.72 -25.46
C ALA A 314 -13.79 -22.62 -25.50
N PRO A 315 -13.44 -21.35 -25.80
CA PRO A 315 -14.44 -20.30 -26.00
C PRO A 315 -15.42 -20.63 -27.14
N ILE A 316 -16.71 -20.41 -26.90
CA ILE A 316 -17.76 -20.62 -27.92
C ILE A 316 -17.82 -19.38 -28.82
N GLY A 317 -17.42 -19.52 -30.08
CA GLY A 317 -17.43 -18.47 -31.11
C GLY A 317 -16.19 -18.52 -32.03
N GLY A 318 -16.42 -18.57 -33.35
CA GLY A 318 -15.40 -18.72 -34.39
C GLY A 318 -14.30 -17.64 -34.41
N GLY A 319 -13.22 -17.95 -35.12
CA GLY A 319 -11.86 -17.40 -35.01
C GLY A 319 -11.65 -15.88 -35.04
N GLU A 320 -12.67 -15.07 -35.35
CA GLU A 320 -12.55 -13.60 -35.38
C GLU A 320 -12.80 -12.93 -34.01
N LYS A 321 -13.61 -13.51 -33.12
CA LYS A 321 -13.75 -13.03 -31.73
C LYS A 321 -12.54 -13.36 -30.85
N ARG A 322 -11.67 -14.29 -31.28
CA ARG A 322 -10.40 -14.66 -30.62
C ARG A 322 -9.37 -13.50 -30.58
N ARG A 323 -9.49 -12.46 -31.43
CA ARG A 323 -8.43 -11.43 -31.63
C ARG A 323 -8.71 -10.05 -31.01
N ARG A 324 -9.86 -9.82 -30.36
CA ARG A 324 -10.23 -8.49 -29.78
C ARG A 324 -9.86 -8.32 -28.29
N GLY A 325 -9.30 -9.34 -27.64
CA GLY A 325 -8.81 -9.28 -26.26
C GLY A 325 -7.64 -10.23 -26.05
N ASP A 326 -7.04 -10.22 -24.86
CA ASP A 326 -6.02 -11.20 -24.49
C ASP A 326 -6.60 -12.63 -24.62
N PRO A 327 -6.04 -13.49 -25.50
CA PRO A 327 -6.62 -14.79 -25.81
C PRO A 327 -6.63 -15.75 -24.61
N VAL A 328 -5.70 -15.58 -23.67
CA VAL A 328 -5.68 -16.34 -22.40
C VAL A 328 -6.87 -15.95 -21.52
N SER A 329 -7.17 -14.66 -21.41
CA SER A 329 -8.38 -14.16 -20.74
C SER A 329 -9.67 -14.63 -21.44
N ALA A 330 -9.62 -14.77 -22.77
CA ALA A 330 -10.53 -15.54 -23.64
C ALA A 330 -10.97 -16.88 -23.03
N ILE A 331 -9.97 -17.74 -22.90
CA ILE A 331 -10.07 -19.13 -22.45
C ILE A 331 -10.46 -19.20 -20.97
N ALA A 332 -9.91 -18.32 -20.13
CA ALA A 332 -10.23 -18.25 -18.71
C ALA A 332 -11.74 -17.96 -18.49
N ARG A 333 -12.30 -16.99 -19.23
CA ARG A 333 -13.72 -16.65 -19.14
C ARG A 333 -14.62 -17.79 -19.58
N ALA A 334 -14.29 -18.46 -20.69
CA ALA A 334 -15.03 -19.62 -21.17
C ALA A 334 -15.02 -20.77 -20.15
N SER A 335 -13.89 -20.91 -19.43
CA SER A 335 -13.70 -21.93 -18.38
C SER A 335 -14.25 -21.52 -17.01
N ARG A 336 -14.89 -20.33 -16.89
CA ARG A 336 -15.35 -19.75 -15.61
C ARG A 336 -14.26 -19.69 -14.52
N ILE A 337 -13.05 -19.35 -14.92
CA ILE A 337 -11.91 -19.18 -14.00
C ILE A 337 -11.32 -17.77 -14.11
N ARG A 338 -10.73 -17.29 -13.02
CA ARG A 338 -10.00 -16.02 -13.02
C ARG A 338 -8.54 -16.24 -13.43
N SER A 339 -8.00 -15.29 -14.17
CA SER A 339 -6.58 -15.22 -14.53
C SER A 339 -5.96 -13.92 -14.02
N ARG A 340 -4.67 -13.95 -13.72
CA ARG A 340 -3.86 -12.74 -13.53
C ARG A 340 -2.64 -12.78 -14.45
N ARG A 341 -2.24 -11.63 -14.96
CA ARG A 341 -0.95 -11.47 -15.64
C ARG A 341 0.13 -11.25 -14.58
N VAL A 342 1.22 -12.02 -14.66
CA VAL A 342 2.37 -11.95 -13.75
C VAL A 342 3.62 -11.57 -14.52
N GLN A 343 4.51 -10.80 -13.87
CA GLN A 343 5.81 -10.46 -14.43
C GLN A 343 6.84 -11.51 -13.97
N LEU A 344 7.52 -12.14 -14.91
CA LEU A 344 8.58 -13.11 -14.67
C LEU A 344 9.92 -12.37 -14.67
N ALA A 345 10.41 -12.00 -13.48
CA ALA A 345 11.61 -11.19 -13.31
C ALA A 345 12.63 -11.85 -12.36
N GLY A 346 13.91 -11.64 -12.63
CA GLY A 346 15.02 -12.24 -11.87
C GLY A 346 15.01 -13.78 -11.96
N ASP A 347 15.40 -14.47 -10.90
CA ASP A 347 15.49 -15.94 -10.83
C ASP A 347 14.12 -16.60 -10.58
N TRP A 348 13.07 -16.18 -11.28
CA TRP A 348 11.70 -16.64 -11.05
C TRP A 348 11.56 -18.18 -11.19
N TRP A 349 12.36 -18.80 -12.06
CA TRP A 349 12.37 -20.26 -12.29
C TRP A 349 12.89 -21.06 -11.08
N SER A 350 13.60 -20.41 -10.16
CA SER A 350 14.11 -21.02 -8.92
C SER A 350 13.14 -20.92 -7.73
N ARG A 351 12.00 -20.25 -7.91
CA ARG A 351 11.01 -19.97 -6.86
C ARG A 351 9.67 -20.57 -7.21
N ASP A 352 8.92 -21.02 -6.20
CA ASP A 352 7.59 -21.58 -6.45
C ASP A 352 6.56 -20.46 -6.70
N ASN A 353 6.20 -20.27 -7.97
CA ASN A 353 5.18 -19.33 -8.43
C ASN A 353 3.90 -20.04 -8.93
N GLY A 354 3.79 -21.37 -8.69
CA GLY A 354 2.71 -22.21 -9.20
C GLY A 354 2.78 -22.47 -10.71
N PRO A 355 1.81 -23.20 -11.28
CA PRO A 355 1.67 -23.43 -12.72
C PRO A 355 1.36 -22.14 -13.49
N LEU A 356 2.04 -21.94 -14.62
CA LEU A 356 1.97 -20.71 -15.41
C LEU A 356 1.85 -21.03 -16.91
N VAL A 357 1.10 -20.19 -17.63
CA VAL A 357 1.17 -20.12 -19.09
C VAL A 357 2.15 -19.01 -19.44
N ALA A 358 3.14 -19.31 -20.26
CA ALA A 358 4.13 -18.33 -20.72
C ALA A 358 4.32 -18.43 -22.23
N PHE A 359 5.14 -17.54 -22.78
CA PHE A 359 5.42 -17.47 -24.21
C PHE A 359 6.93 -17.53 -24.43
N LEU A 360 7.37 -18.31 -25.42
CA LEU A 360 8.78 -18.59 -25.70
C LEU A 360 9.23 -17.92 -27.02
N GLY A 361 10.35 -17.18 -26.96
CA GLY A 361 10.96 -16.52 -28.11
C GLY A 361 10.18 -15.29 -28.63
N GLU A 362 10.68 -14.69 -29.70
CA GLU A 362 10.05 -13.52 -30.35
C GLU A 362 8.72 -13.88 -31.05
N ASP A 363 8.54 -15.16 -31.42
CA ASP A 363 7.34 -15.68 -32.07
C ASP A 363 6.16 -15.91 -31.09
N GLU A 364 6.29 -15.52 -29.82
CA GLU A 364 5.30 -15.69 -28.74
C GLU A 364 4.68 -17.11 -28.70
N ARG A 365 5.51 -18.15 -28.79
CA ARG A 365 5.01 -19.54 -28.79
C ARG A 365 4.49 -19.93 -27.41
N PRO A 366 3.23 -20.36 -27.26
CA PRO A 366 2.65 -20.62 -25.95
C PRO A 366 3.21 -21.91 -25.35
N VAL A 367 3.68 -21.84 -24.10
CA VAL A 367 4.25 -22.96 -23.36
C VAL A 367 3.62 -23.07 -21.96
N ALA A 368 3.52 -24.29 -21.46
CA ALA A 368 3.07 -24.55 -20.09
C ALA A 368 4.28 -24.73 -19.17
N LEU A 369 4.38 -23.89 -18.14
CA LEU A 369 5.40 -23.99 -17.11
C LEU A 369 4.79 -24.67 -15.87
N ILE A 370 5.18 -25.90 -15.61
CA ILE A 370 4.64 -26.71 -14.51
C ILE A 370 5.75 -26.93 -13.46
N PRO A 371 5.52 -26.62 -12.18
CA PRO A 371 6.51 -26.86 -11.14
C PRO A 371 6.64 -28.37 -10.88
N ALA A 372 7.84 -28.92 -11.12
CA ALA A 372 8.13 -30.33 -10.86
C ALA A 372 8.56 -30.58 -9.40
N SER A 373 9.27 -29.63 -8.80
CA SER A 373 9.69 -29.65 -7.39
C SER A 373 10.03 -28.25 -6.91
N ARG A 374 10.38 -28.11 -5.62
CA ARG A 374 10.72 -26.82 -5.00
C ARG A 374 11.93 -26.18 -5.68
N GLY A 375 11.65 -25.20 -6.55
CA GLY A 375 12.64 -24.42 -7.27
C GLY A 375 13.02 -24.95 -8.65
N HIS A 376 12.21 -25.86 -9.22
CA HIS A 376 12.40 -26.33 -10.59
C HIS A 376 11.08 -26.32 -11.37
N TYR A 377 11.14 -25.74 -12.58
CA TYR A 377 10.05 -25.75 -13.55
C TYR A 377 10.38 -26.71 -14.70
N GLU A 378 9.34 -27.39 -15.18
CA GLU A 378 9.35 -28.08 -16.46
C GLU A 378 8.60 -27.21 -17.47
N LEU A 379 9.25 -26.95 -18.60
CA LEU A 379 8.64 -26.35 -19.77
C LEU A 379 8.05 -27.46 -20.62
N THR A 380 6.74 -27.41 -20.83
CA THR A 380 6.03 -28.31 -21.74
C THR A 380 5.56 -27.52 -22.95
N ASP A 381 6.09 -27.86 -24.12
CA ASP A 381 5.64 -27.31 -25.39
C ASP A 381 4.43 -28.12 -25.90
N PRO A 382 3.25 -27.49 -26.06
CA PRO A 382 2.05 -28.17 -26.55
C PRO A 382 2.16 -28.64 -28.00
N ALA A 383 3.00 -28.00 -28.84
CA ALA A 383 3.14 -28.34 -30.25
C ALA A 383 4.00 -29.59 -30.47
N THR A 384 5.01 -29.80 -29.61
CA THR A 384 5.93 -30.94 -29.72
C THR A 384 5.71 -32.02 -28.65
N GLY A 385 4.90 -31.73 -27.62
CA GLY A 385 4.67 -32.60 -26.46
C GLY A 385 5.91 -32.82 -25.60
N ARG A 386 7.02 -32.13 -25.89
CA ARG A 386 8.30 -32.30 -25.18
C ARG A 386 8.25 -31.59 -23.83
N ARG A 387 8.76 -32.28 -22.82
CA ARG A 387 8.95 -31.75 -21.46
C ARG A 387 10.44 -31.59 -21.23
N GLU A 388 10.87 -30.36 -21.05
CA GLU A 388 12.26 -30.03 -20.79
C GLU A 388 12.39 -29.31 -19.44
N ARG A 389 13.45 -29.63 -18.71
CA ARG A 389 13.73 -28.97 -17.44
C ARG A 389 14.21 -27.56 -17.76
N LEU A 390 13.53 -26.55 -17.19
CA LEU A 390 13.88 -25.17 -17.43
C LEU A 390 15.20 -24.82 -16.75
N THR A 391 16.21 -24.48 -17.54
CA THR A 391 17.49 -23.95 -17.05
C THR A 391 17.53 -22.42 -17.15
N GLY A 392 18.49 -21.77 -16.49
CA GLY A 392 18.57 -20.30 -16.47
C GLY A 392 18.76 -19.68 -17.87
N THR A 393 19.39 -20.40 -18.79
CA THR A 393 19.52 -19.99 -20.20
C THR A 393 18.19 -20.06 -20.94
N ASP A 394 17.36 -21.07 -20.65
CA ASP A 394 16.03 -21.22 -21.26
C ASP A 394 15.06 -20.19 -20.70
N ALA A 395 15.14 -19.88 -19.40
CA ALA A 395 14.30 -18.89 -18.75
C ALA A 395 14.48 -17.47 -19.30
N ALA A 396 15.66 -17.14 -19.85
CA ALA A 396 15.91 -15.87 -20.53
C ALA A 396 15.20 -15.77 -21.89
N SER A 397 14.87 -16.90 -22.51
CA SER A 397 14.11 -16.95 -23.76
C SER A 397 12.59 -16.91 -23.56
N VAL A 398 12.13 -16.99 -22.30
CA VAL A 398 10.73 -16.85 -21.92
C VAL A 398 10.37 -15.36 -21.83
N SER A 399 9.23 -15.00 -22.39
CA SER A 399 8.69 -13.64 -22.34
C SER A 399 8.59 -13.11 -20.89
N PRO A 400 8.87 -11.81 -20.64
CA PRO A 400 8.82 -11.22 -19.31
C PRO A 400 7.45 -11.27 -18.62
N PHE A 401 6.39 -11.65 -19.32
CA PHE A 401 5.04 -11.76 -18.79
C PHE A 401 4.44 -13.15 -19.03
N GLY A 402 3.81 -13.69 -17.98
CA GLY A 402 3.03 -14.93 -18.05
C GLY A 402 1.63 -14.75 -17.44
N TYR A 403 0.84 -15.81 -17.49
CA TYR A 403 -0.49 -15.88 -16.91
C TYR A 403 -0.59 -16.98 -15.86
N SER A 404 -1.21 -16.66 -14.73
CA SER A 404 -1.50 -17.59 -13.65
C SER A 404 -3.02 -17.72 -13.50
N PHE A 405 -3.51 -18.96 -13.39
CA PHE A 405 -4.93 -19.25 -13.19
C PHE A 405 -5.24 -19.51 -11.72
N TYR A 406 -6.39 -19.00 -11.27
CA TYR A 406 -6.93 -19.30 -9.94
C TYR A 406 -7.88 -20.50 -10.01
N ARG A 407 -7.77 -21.41 -9.03
CA ARG A 407 -8.63 -22.58 -8.91
C ARG A 407 -9.98 -22.17 -8.29
N PRO A 408 -11.12 -22.24 -9.00
CA PRO A 408 -12.42 -21.92 -8.43
C PRO A 408 -12.89 -22.99 -7.44
N PHE A 409 -13.81 -22.63 -6.52
CA PHE A 409 -14.53 -23.62 -5.72
C PHE A 409 -15.44 -24.48 -6.62
N PRO A 410 -15.55 -25.80 -6.38
CA PRO A 410 -16.48 -26.64 -7.13
C PRO A 410 -17.93 -26.18 -6.95
N GLU A 411 -18.68 -26.04 -8.05
CA GLU A 411 -20.03 -25.41 -8.12
C GLU A 411 -21.16 -26.20 -7.40
N ARG A 412 -20.89 -27.34 -6.73
CA ARG A 412 -21.91 -28.19 -6.08
C ARG A 412 -21.76 -28.24 -4.56
N LEU A 413 -22.91 -28.30 -3.87
CA LEU A 413 -23.11 -28.38 -2.41
C LEU A 413 -21.91 -28.97 -1.66
N LEU A 414 -21.26 -28.13 -0.86
CA LEU A 414 -20.02 -28.45 -0.16
C LEU A 414 -20.32 -29.36 1.05
N ASN A 415 -19.86 -30.60 0.99
CA ASN A 415 -19.62 -31.39 2.19
C ASN A 415 -18.27 -30.96 2.80
N LEU A 416 -18.18 -30.72 4.12
CA LEU A 416 -16.95 -30.30 4.82
C LEU A 416 -15.74 -31.17 4.44
N TRP A 417 -15.95 -32.47 4.26
CA TRP A 417 -14.92 -33.42 3.84
C TRP A 417 -14.32 -33.13 2.46
N ARG A 418 -15.09 -32.55 1.53
CA ARG A 418 -14.59 -32.15 0.20
C ARG A 418 -13.79 -30.86 0.26
N LEU A 419 -14.10 -29.96 1.20
CA LEU A 419 -13.31 -28.76 1.46
C LEU A 419 -11.93 -29.12 2.04
N VAL A 420 -11.91 -30.02 3.02
CA VAL A 420 -10.66 -30.57 3.59
C VAL A 420 -9.83 -31.27 2.51
N ARG A 421 -10.46 -32.11 1.66
CA ARG A 421 -9.77 -32.74 0.53
C ARG A 421 -9.22 -31.72 -0.48
N PHE A 422 -9.95 -30.65 -0.76
CA PHE A 422 -9.51 -29.56 -1.64
C PHE A 422 -8.30 -28.81 -1.07
N ALA A 423 -8.30 -28.50 0.23
CA ALA A 423 -7.18 -27.86 0.91
C ALA A 423 -5.93 -28.76 1.01
N LEU A 424 -6.11 -30.08 1.09
CA LEU A 424 -5.03 -31.07 1.19
C LEU A 424 -4.41 -31.44 -0.16
N THR A 425 -5.12 -31.27 -1.28
CA THR A 425 -4.57 -31.54 -2.62
C THR A 425 -3.48 -30.50 -2.98
N GLY A 426 -2.23 -30.94 -3.08
CA GLY A 426 -1.06 -30.10 -3.40
C GLY A 426 -0.24 -29.62 -2.20
N THR A 427 -0.74 -29.79 -0.97
CA THR A 427 -0.05 -29.41 0.29
C THR A 427 0.32 -30.61 1.16
N TRP A 428 0.01 -31.85 0.74
CA TRP A 428 0.28 -33.08 1.48
C TRP A 428 1.74 -33.23 1.97
N PRO A 429 2.78 -32.91 1.17
CA PRO A 429 4.16 -33.01 1.65
C PRO A 429 4.47 -32.05 2.81
N ASP A 430 3.76 -30.92 2.93
CA ASP A 430 3.92 -29.96 4.03
C ASP A 430 3.22 -30.46 5.29
N TRP A 431 2.01 -31.02 5.15
CA TRP A 431 1.31 -31.70 6.25
C TRP A 431 2.08 -32.90 6.78
N ALA A 432 2.63 -33.75 5.90
CA ALA A 432 3.44 -34.90 6.31
C ALA A 432 4.69 -34.47 7.11
N ARG A 433 5.34 -33.37 6.70
CA ARG A 433 6.48 -32.80 7.43
C ARG A 433 6.07 -32.22 8.78
N LEU A 434 4.95 -31.53 8.89
CA LEU A 434 4.42 -31.04 10.16
C LEU A 434 4.14 -32.18 11.14
N VAL A 435 3.50 -33.25 10.68
CA VAL A 435 3.21 -34.45 11.50
C VAL A 435 4.52 -35.12 11.94
N LEU A 436 5.46 -35.34 11.00
CA LEU A 436 6.75 -35.96 11.32
C LEU A 436 7.54 -35.14 12.35
N LEU A 437 7.57 -33.82 12.19
CA LEU A 437 8.28 -32.91 13.09
C LEU A 437 7.61 -32.83 14.46
N GLY A 438 6.28 -32.85 14.51
CA GLY A 438 5.50 -32.93 15.74
C GLY A 438 5.76 -34.23 16.50
N LEU A 439 5.82 -35.37 15.79
CA LEU A 439 6.18 -36.66 16.38
C LEU A 439 7.62 -36.65 16.92
N ALA A 440 8.59 -36.15 16.14
CA ALA A 440 9.97 -36.03 16.59
C ALA A 440 10.12 -35.12 17.83
N GLY A 441 9.44 -33.96 17.83
CA GLY A 441 9.39 -33.07 18.99
C GLY A 441 8.76 -33.73 20.21
N SER A 442 7.71 -34.53 20.03
CA SER A 442 7.07 -35.25 21.14
C SER A 442 8.00 -36.27 21.80
N VAL A 443 8.81 -37.00 21.02
CA VAL A 443 9.79 -37.96 21.54
C VAL A 443 10.87 -37.24 22.36
N VAL A 444 11.36 -36.10 21.87
CA VAL A 444 12.34 -35.28 22.61
C VAL A 444 11.72 -34.68 23.87
N GLY A 445 10.46 -34.25 23.82
CA GLY A 445 9.73 -33.72 24.97
C GLY A 445 9.54 -34.73 26.10
N MET A 446 9.46 -36.03 25.78
CA MET A 446 9.39 -37.11 26.78
C MET A 446 10.71 -37.32 27.53
N VAL A 447 11.84 -36.80 27.04
CA VAL A 447 13.15 -36.94 27.71
C VAL A 447 13.16 -36.23 29.07
N THR A 448 12.55 -35.05 29.16
CA THR A 448 12.51 -34.25 30.40
C THR A 448 11.88 -35.02 31.57
N PRO A 449 10.63 -35.54 31.50
CA PRO A 449 10.05 -36.29 32.61
C PRO A 449 10.81 -37.58 32.94
N ILE A 450 11.38 -38.29 31.94
CA ILE A 450 12.18 -39.51 32.17
C ILE A 450 13.46 -39.19 32.95
N VAL A 451 14.16 -38.12 32.56
CA VAL A 451 15.39 -37.68 33.22
C VAL A 451 15.11 -37.15 34.62
N THR A 452 14.03 -36.38 34.81
CA THR A 452 13.62 -35.91 36.14
C THR A 452 13.38 -37.09 37.09
N GLY A 453 12.70 -38.15 36.66
CA GLY A 453 12.54 -39.36 37.48
C GLY A 453 13.88 -40.00 37.86
N ARG A 454 14.78 -40.18 36.89
CA ARG A 454 16.13 -40.74 37.11
C ARG A 454 16.99 -39.90 38.07
N VAL A 455 16.85 -38.57 38.05
CA VAL A 455 17.59 -37.68 38.96
C VAL A 455 17.16 -37.91 40.40
N PHE A 456 15.85 -37.98 40.66
CA PHE A 456 15.31 -38.21 41.99
C PHE A 456 15.61 -39.61 42.52
N ASP A 457 15.53 -40.64 41.67
CA ASP A 457 15.69 -42.03 42.10
C ASP A 457 17.16 -42.44 42.33
N LEU A 458 18.12 -41.88 41.58
CA LEU A 458 19.50 -42.37 41.55
C LEU A 458 20.56 -41.33 41.93
N ILE A 459 20.41 -40.07 41.47
CA ILE A 459 21.50 -39.08 41.52
C ILE A 459 21.47 -38.29 42.84
N VAL A 460 20.28 -37.91 43.31
CA VAL A 460 20.12 -37.18 44.58
C VAL A 460 20.52 -38.04 45.78
N PRO A 461 20.13 -39.33 45.90
CA PRO A 461 20.57 -40.18 47.00
C PRO A 461 22.07 -40.54 46.95
N GLY A 462 22.65 -40.69 45.74
CA GLY A 462 24.05 -41.11 45.53
C GLY A 462 25.10 -40.00 45.61
N ALA A 463 24.70 -38.73 45.79
CA ALA A 463 25.58 -37.56 45.88
C ALA A 463 26.61 -37.40 44.74
N MET A 464 26.33 -37.94 43.54
CA MET A 464 27.27 -37.96 42.41
C MET A 464 27.23 -36.64 41.62
N ARG A 465 27.92 -35.61 42.13
CA ARG A 465 27.94 -34.24 41.55
C ARG A 465 28.33 -34.18 40.07
N HIS A 466 29.25 -35.03 39.62
CA HIS A 466 29.66 -35.09 38.21
C HIS A 466 28.52 -35.54 37.28
N GLN A 467 27.73 -36.55 37.69
CA GLN A 467 26.60 -37.04 36.90
C GLN A 467 25.49 -36.00 36.78
N LEU A 468 25.27 -35.20 37.84
CA LEU A 468 24.31 -34.11 37.82
C LEU A 468 24.65 -33.06 36.74
N VAL A 469 25.93 -32.69 36.62
CA VAL A 469 26.37 -31.72 35.59
C VAL A 469 26.14 -32.26 34.17
N VAL A 470 26.45 -33.55 33.94
CA VAL A 470 26.20 -34.20 32.63
C VAL A 470 24.71 -34.24 32.31
N VAL A 471 23.86 -34.52 33.29
CA VAL A 471 22.40 -34.52 33.12
C VAL A 471 21.86 -33.13 32.82
N VAL A 472 22.32 -32.10 33.53
CA VAL A 472 21.94 -30.70 33.27
C VAL A 472 22.37 -30.28 31.86
N LEU A 473 23.59 -30.61 31.44
CA LEU A 473 24.07 -30.34 30.09
C LEU A 473 23.24 -31.06 29.02
N GLY A 474 22.90 -32.34 29.26
CA GLY A 474 22.03 -33.12 28.37
C GLY A 474 20.63 -32.52 28.24
N LEU A 475 20.02 -32.10 29.35
CA LEU A 475 18.73 -31.40 29.35
C LEU A 475 18.79 -30.07 28.62
N ALA A 476 19.90 -29.32 28.76
CA ALA A 476 20.10 -28.08 28.01
C ALA A 476 20.16 -28.34 26.50
N VAL A 477 20.87 -29.38 26.04
CA VAL A 477 20.91 -29.77 24.63
C VAL A 477 19.52 -30.17 24.14
N CYS A 478 18.77 -30.98 24.89
CA CYS A 478 17.40 -31.34 24.55
C CYS A 478 16.47 -30.13 24.47
N ALA A 479 16.61 -29.16 25.37
CA ALA A 479 15.83 -27.92 25.34
C ALA A 479 16.12 -27.09 24.09
N VAL A 480 17.40 -26.95 23.71
CA VAL A 480 17.81 -26.28 22.48
C VAL A 480 17.29 -27.00 21.24
N SER A 481 17.40 -28.34 21.19
CA SER A 481 16.85 -29.14 20.10
C SER A 481 15.32 -28.97 19.98
N ASN A 482 14.60 -28.99 21.10
CA ASN A 482 13.15 -28.80 21.11
C ASN A 482 12.75 -27.40 20.63
N ALA A 483 13.49 -26.36 21.05
CA ALA A 483 13.27 -25.00 20.56
C ALA A 483 13.46 -24.90 19.04
N LEU A 484 14.47 -25.58 18.49
CA LEU A 484 14.73 -25.61 17.05
C LEU A 484 13.64 -26.37 16.26
N PHE A 485 13.12 -27.46 16.82
CA PHE A 485 11.96 -28.16 16.26
C PHE A 485 10.72 -27.26 16.25
N HIS A 486 10.43 -26.56 17.35
CA HIS A 486 9.30 -25.62 17.42
C HIS A 486 9.45 -24.46 16.43
N LEU A 487 10.65 -23.91 16.25
CA LEU A 487 10.91 -22.87 15.26
C LEU A 487 10.62 -23.36 13.84
N THR A 488 11.09 -24.57 13.51
CA THR A 488 10.88 -25.18 12.20
C THR A 488 9.39 -25.51 11.97
N GLN A 489 8.69 -25.96 13.01
CA GLN A 489 7.24 -26.18 12.99
C GLN A 489 6.49 -24.86 12.75
N GLY A 490 6.89 -23.77 13.42
CA GLY A 490 6.31 -22.44 13.23
C GLY A 490 6.47 -21.92 11.80
N ILE A 491 7.65 -22.07 11.21
CA ILE A 491 7.89 -21.70 9.80
C ILE A 491 7.06 -22.56 8.85
N ALA A 492 6.93 -23.87 9.12
CA ALA A 492 6.10 -24.75 8.31
C ALA A 492 4.61 -24.39 8.42
N MET A 493 4.14 -23.99 9.61
CA MET A 493 2.77 -23.52 9.83
C MET A 493 2.49 -22.21 9.08
N LEU A 494 3.37 -21.21 9.20
CA LEU A 494 3.24 -19.93 8.48
C LEU A 494 3.18 -20.14 6.95
N ARG A 495 3.97 -21.08 6.42
CA ARG A 495 3.93 -21.44 4.99
C ARG A 495 2.61 -22.07 4.58
N LEU A 496 2.05 -22.92 5.44
CA LEU A 496 0.77 -23.57 5.20
C LEU A 496 -0.36 -22.53 5.22
N GLU A 497 -0.37 -21.65 6.23
CA GLU A 497 -1.31 -20.54 6.39
C GLU A 497 -1.28 -19.60 5.16
N THR A 498 -0.08 -19.15 4.76
CA THR A 498 0.09 -18.29 3.58
C THR A 498 -0.46 -18.92 2.28
N ARG A 499 -0.31 -20.25 2.10
CA ARG A 499 -0.86 -20.96 0.92
C ARG A 499 -2.36 -21.17 1.02
N MET A 500 -2.87 -21.45 2.21
CA MET A 500 -4.29 -21.71 2.43
C MET A 500 -5.09 -20.41 2.32
N ASP A 501 -4.65 -19.32 2.94
CA ASP A 501 -5.34 -18.02 2.91
C ASP A 501 -5.49 -17.51 1.48
N GLY A 502 -4.41 -17.52 0.69
CA GLY A 502 -4.46 -17.02 -0.69
C GLY A 502 -5.39 -17.81 -1.61
N SER A 503 -5.64 -19.09 -1.33
CA SER A 503 -6.55 -19.93 -2.14
C SER A 503 -7.98 -19.94 -1.61
N VAL A 504 -8.17 -19.94 -0.28
CA VAL A 504 -9.48 -19.97 0.38
C VAL A 504 -10.14 -18.60 0.32
N GLU A 505 -9.41 -17.52 0.60
CA GLU A 505 -9.94 -16.15 0.58
C GLU A 505 -10.32 -15.73 -0.84
N ALA A 506 -9.44 -16.00 -1.82
CA ALA A 506 -9.72 -15.71 -3.23
C ALA A 506 -10.96 -16.45 -3.73
N ALA A 507 -11.13 -17.71 -3.33
CA ALA A 507 -12.27 -18.52 -3.74
C ALA A 507 -13.55 -18.14 -2.97
N LEU A 508 -13.45 -17.67 -1.71
CA LEU A 508 -14.58 -17.13 -0.94
C LEU A 508 -15.07 -15.82 -1.58
N TRP A 509 -14.15 -14.90 -1.89
CA TRP A 509 -14.47 -13.65 -2.59
C TRP A 509 -15.08 -13.90 -3.96
N ASP A 510 -14.56 -14.86 -4.74
CA ASP A 510 -15.16 -15.21 -6.02
C ASP A 510 -16.61 -15.70 -5.87
N ARG A 511 -16.90 -16.45 -4.81
CA ARG A 511 -18.27 -16.89 -4.51
C ARG A 511 -19.16 -15.74 -4.03
N LEU A 512 -18.68 -14.90 -3.11
CA LEU A 512 -19.43 -13.74 -2.58
C LEU A 512 -19.78 -12.74 -3.69
N LEU A 513 -18.84 -12.50 -4.61
CA LEU A 513 -19.05 -11.60 -5.74
C LEU A 513 -19.95 -12.18 -6.84
N ASN A 514 -20.07 -13.52 -6.90
CA ASN A 514 -20.97 -14.21 -7.84
C ASN A 514 -22.35 -14.54 -7.24
N LEU A 515 -22.60 -14.22 -5.97
CA LEU A 515 -23.96 -14.24 -5.42
C LEU A 515 -24.70 -13.02 -5.99
N SER A 516 -25.62 -13.28 -6.92
CA SER A 516 -26.52 -12.26 -7.45
C SER A 516 -27.30 -11.62 -6.30
N THR A 517 -27.36 -10.29 -6.27
CA THR A 517 -28.33 -9.54 -5.46
C THR A 517 -29.72 -9.93 -5.96
N ALA A 518 -30.41 -10.78 -5.19
CA ALA A 518 -31.84 -11.02 -5.34
C ALA A 518 -32.62 -9.85 -4.76
#